data_AF-A0AA94TKZ2-F1
#
_entry.id   AF-A0AA94TKZ2-F1
#
_cell.length_a   1.000
_cell.length_b   1.000
_cell.length_c   1.000
_cell.angle_alpha   90.00
_cell.angle_beta   90.00
_cell.angle_gamma   90.00
#
_symmetry.space_group_name_H-M   'P 1'
#
loop_
_entity.id
_entity.type
_entity.pdbx_description
1 polymer ?
#
loop_
_entity_poly.entity_id
_entity_poly.type
_entity_poly.pdbx_seq_one_letter_code
_entity_poly.pdbx_strand_id
1 'polypeptide(L)' 'MALFRNKKNGNLYFALDTVTNATNAQDDQEMVLYRPVKSERLFCRERDEFYQKFESVDADEIVCLLGPMKSNS' A
#
# COMPACT_ATOMS: atom_id res chain seq x y z
N MET A 1 -3.96 -2.83 7.62
CA MET A 1 -3.65 -3.19 6.22
C MET A 1 -4.81 -2.75 5.33
N ALA A 2 -4.53 -1.93 4.32
CA ALA A 2 -5.53 -1.42 3.38
C ALA A 2 -5.09 -1.66 1.93
N LEU A 3 -6.04 -1.78 1.01
CA LEU A 3 -5.76 -1.99 -0.41
C LEU A 3 -5.76 -0.65 -1.14
N PHE A 4 -4.75 -0.45 -1.97
CA PHE A 4 -4.57 0.74 -2.78
C PHE A 4 -4.37 0.37 -4.25
N ARG A 5 -4.88 1.20 -5.14
CA ARG A 5 -4.64 1.13 -6.59
C ARG A 5 -3.69 2.24 -6.99
N ASN A 6 -2.67 1.90 -7.77
CA ASN A 6 -1.79 2.89 -8.37
C ASN A 6 -2.51 3.58 -9.54
N LYS A 7 -2.64 4.91 -9.49
CA LYS A 7 -3.38 5.70 -10.49
C LYS A 7 -2.78 5.64 -11.89
N LYS A 8 -1.48 5.35 -12.02
CA LYS A 8 -0.76 5.32 -13.30
C LYS A 8 -0.98 4.03 -14.08
N ASN A 9 -0.96 2.87 -13.41
CA ASN A 9 -0.96 1.57 -14.08
C ASN A 9 -2.08 0.63 -13.63
N GLY A 10 -2.93 1.04 -12.68
CA GLY A 10 -4.04 0.25 -12.17
C GLY A 10 -3.65 -0.93 -11.28
N ASN A 11 -2.36 -1.12 -11.00
CA ASN A 11 -1.89 -2.24 -10.18
C ASN A 11 -2.29 -2.06 -8.71
N LEU A 12 -2.59 -3.18 -8.05
CA LEU A 12 -3.04 -3.24 -6.67
C LEU A 12 -1.87 -3.49 -5.70
N TYR A 13 -1.92 -2.81 -4.57
CA TYR A 13 -0.90 -2.85 -3.53
C TYR A 13 -1.54 -2.87 -2.14
N PHE A 14 -0.98 -3.65 -1.22
CA PHE A 14 -1.30 -3.58 0.19
C PHE A 14 -0.43 -2.53 0.87
N ALA A 15 -1.04 -1.53 1.51
CA ALA A 15 -0.38 -0.69 2.49
C ALA A 15 -0.34 -1.45 3.82
N LEU A 16 0.87 -1.72 4.29
CA LEU A 16 1.12 -2.58 5.44
C LEU A 16 1.17 -1.74 6.72
N ASP A 17 2.02 -0.71 6.73
CA ASP A 17 2.25 0.14 7.90
C ASP A 17 2.81 1.52 7.51
N THR A 18 2.82 2.45 8.46
CA THR A 18 3.55 3.72 8.37
C THR A 18 4.84 3.60 9.15
N VAL A 19 5.96 4.03 8.56
CA VAL A 19 7.30 3.94 9.15
C VAL A 19 7.99 5.29 9.09
N THR A 20 8.83 5.59 10.08
CA THR A 20 9.63 6.82 10.10
C THR A 20 10.95 6.59 9.38
N ASN A 21 11.35 7.54 8.53
CA ASN A 21 12.69 7.55 7.96
C ASN A 21 13.72 7.87 9.05
N ALA A 22 14.60 6.90 9.37
CA ALA A 22 15.61 7.03 10.41
C ALA A 22 16.98 7.54 9.89
N THR A 23 17.02 8.13 8.70
CA THR A 23 18.27 8.66 8.13
C THR A 23 18.55 10.04 8.73
N ASN A 24 19.71 10.24 9.35
CA ASN A 24 20.19 11.45 10.06
C ASN A 24 20.09 12.81 9.31
N ALA A 25 19.54 12.86 8.09
CA ALA A 25 19.36 14.05 7.26
C ALA A 25 17.89 14.28 6.83
N GLN A 26 16.98 13.38 7.18
CA GLN A 26 15.54 13.41 6.86
C GLN A 26 14.73 13.05 8.10
N ASP A 27 15.08 13.68 9.23
CA ASP A 27 14.37 13.51 10.50
C ASP A 27 12.88 13.79 10.29
N ASP A 28 12.04 12.88 10.79
CA ASP A 28 10.58 12.93 10.83
C ASP A 28 9.81 12.79 9.51
N GLN A 29 10.44 12.31 8.44
CA GLN A 29 9.68 11.98 7.23
C GLN A 29 8.89 10.68 7.40
N GLU A 30 7.56 10.79 7.46
CA GLU A 30 6.66 9.64 7.46
C GLU A 30 6.63 8.96 6.09
N MET A 31 6.74 7.63 6.10
CA MET A 31 6.78 6.80 4.92
C MET A 31 5.71 5.71 5.03
N VAL A 32 5.19 5.27 3.90
CA VAL A 32 4.29 4.12 3.80
C VAL A 32 5.08 2.90 3.33
N LEU A 33 5.02 1.82 4.12
CA LEU A 33 5.50 0.50 3.73
C LEU A 33 4.38 -0.24 2.99
N TYR A 34 4.64 -0.66 1.76
CA TYR A 34 3.62 -1.29 0.92
C TYR A 34 4.22 -2.37 0.01
N ARG A 35 3.37 -3.24 -0.53
CA ARG A 35 3.77 -4.29 -1.49
C ARG A 35 2.71 -4.55 -2.54
N PRO A 36 3.06 -5.01 -3.76
CA PRO A 36 2.09 -5.44 -4.75
C PRO A 36 1.29 -6.65 -4.23
N VAL A 37 0.03 -6.77 -4.62
CA VAL A 37 -0.79 -7.95 -4.25
C VAL A 37 -0.17 -9.26 -4.75
N LYS A 38 0.47 -9.23 -5.92
CA LYS A 38 1.01 -10.40 -6.62
C LYS A 38 2.49 -10.68 -6.28
N SER A 39 3.06 -9.99 -5.28
CA SER A 39 4.48 -10.10 -4.94
C SER A 39 4.75 -9.82 -3.46
N GLU A 40 5.75 -10.48 -2.90
CA GLU A 40 6.22 -10.21 -1.53
C GLU A 40 7.29 -9.09 -1.48
N ARG A 41 7.64 -8.50 -2.61
CA ARG A 41 8.62 -7.39 -2.65
C ARG A 41 8.06 -6.16 -1.92
N LEU A 42 8.78 -5.73 -0.89
CA LEU A 42 8.45 -4.54 -0.12
C LEU A 42 8.98 -3.27 -0.81
N PHE A 43 8.19 -2.21 -0.72
CA PHE A 43 8.51 -0.86 -1.18
C PHE A 43 8.22 0.13 -0.06
N CYS A 44 8.98 1.22 -0.05
CA CYS A 44 8.80 2.33 0.87
C CYS A 44 8.68 3.62 0.05
N ARG A 45 7.80 4.52 0.47
CA ARG A 45 7.56 5.81 -0.20
C ARG A 45 7.10 6.83 0.83
N GLU A 46 7.46 8.09 0.63
CA GLU A 46 6.97 9.20 1.45
C GLU A 46 5.43 9.21 1.45
N ARG A 47 4.84 9.47 2.61
CA ARG A 47 3.40 9.33 2.84
C ARG A 47 2.57 10.19 1.88
N ASP A 48 2.89 11.46 1.72
CA ASP A 48 2.12 12.36 0.88
C ASP A 48 2.30 12.01 -0.62
N GLU A 49 3.51 11.63 -1.04
CA GLU A 49 3.80 11.11 -2.38
C GLU A 49 3.04 9.80 -2.65
N PHE A 50 2.86 8.96 -1.63
CA PHE A 50 2.03 7.77 -1.73
C PHE A 50 0.57 8.15 -1.98
N TYR A 51 -0.05 8.99 -1.15
CA TYR A 51 -1.46 9.37 -1.32
C TYR A 51 -1.73 10.19 -2.59
N GLN A 52 -0.74 10.87 -3.14
CA GLN A 52 -0.86 11.49 -4.46
C GLN A 52 -0.95 10.45 -5.59
N LYS A 53 -0.15 9.38 -5.53
CA LYS A 53 -0.02 8.39 -6.61
C LYS A 53 -0.99 7.22 -6.52
N PHE A 54 -1.57 7.00 -5.34
CA PHE A 54 -2.43 5.86 -5.05
C PHE A 54 -3.81 6.34 -4.60
N GLU A 55 -4.81 5.50 -4.83
CA GLU A 55 -6.18 5.68 -4.34
C GLU A 55 -6.58 4.48 -3.49
N SER A 56 -7.32 4.70 -2.41
CA SER A 56 -7.86 3.63 -1.57
C SER A 56 -8.91 2.86 -2.35
N VAL A 57 -8.92 1.54 -2.17
CA VAL A 57 -9.93 0.66 -2.74
C VAL A 57 -10.93 0.30 -1.64
N ASP A 58 -12.21 0.54 -1.91
CA ASP A 58 -13.29 0.29 -0.95
C ASP A 58 -13.52 -1.21 -0.72
N ALA A 59 -14.01 -1.57 0.47
CA ALA A 59 -14.19 -2.95 0.88
C ALA A 59 -15.06 -3.77 -0.09
N ASP A 60 -16.12 -3.16 -0.64
CA ASP A 60 -17.01 -3.80 -1.62
C ASP A 60 -16.28 -4.13 -2.92
N GLU A 61 -15.34 -3.27 -3.33
CA GLU A 61 -14.52 -3.47 -4.52
C GLU A 61 -13.41 -4.52 -4.28
N ILE A 62 -12.86 -4.58 -3.06
CA ILE A 62 -11.84 -5.58 -2.69
C ILE A 62 -12.35 -7.01 -2.93
N VAL A 63 -13.59 -7.31 -2.54
CA VAL A 63 -14.20 -8.65 -2.73
C VAL A 63 -14.25 -9.02 -4.22
N CYS A 64 -14.59 -8.06 -5.07
CA CYS A 64 -14.61 -8.26 -6.52
C CYS A 64 -13.21 -8.47 -7.10
N LEU A 65 -12.22 -7.74 -6.61
CA LEU A 65 -10.86 -7.73 -7.17
C LEU A 65 -9.98 -8.90 -6.72
N LEU A 66 -10.13 -9.34 -5.47
CA LEU A 66 -9.30 -10.38 -4.87
C LEU A 66 -10.03 -11.71 -4.70
N GLY A 67 -11.34 -11.73 -4.94
CA GLY A 67 -12.20 -12.85 -4.60
C GLY A 67 -12.43 -12.99 -3.09
N PRO A 68 -13.27 -13.93 -2.65
CA PRO A 68 -13.42 -14.20 -1.22
C PRO A 68 -12.06 -14.63 -0.66
N MET A 69 -11.58 -13.91 0.37
CA MET A 69 -10.44 -14.38 1.14
C MET A 69 -10.80 -15.74 1.72
N LYS A 70 -10.21 -16.82 1.20
CA LYS A 70 -10.32 -18.14 1.83
C LYS A 70 -9.63 -18.03 3.18
N SER A 71 -10.41 -17.99 4.25
CA SER A 71 -9.94 -18.30 5.59
C SER A 71 -9.45 -19.73 5.55
N ASN A 72 -8.12 -19.91 5.54
CA ASN A 72 -7.53 -21.22 5.81
C ASN A 72 -7.79 -21.49 7.29
N SER A 73 -8.78 -22.36 7.54
CA SER A 73 -9.03 -23.00 8.83
C SER A 73 -7.92 -23.95 9.21
#